data_AF-A0A3C1KAA6-F1
#
_entry.id   AF-A0A3C1KAA6-F1
#
_cell.length_a   1.000
_cell.length_b   1.000
_cell.length_c   1.000
_cell.angle_alpha   90.00
_cell.angle_beta   90.00
_cell.angle_gamma   90.00
#
_symmetry.space_group_name_H-M   'P 1'
#
loop_
_entity.id
_entity.type
_entity.pdbx_description
1 polymer ?
#
loop_
_entity_poly.entity_id
_entity_poly.type
_entity_poly.pdbx_seq_one_letter_code
_entity_poly.pdbx_strand_id
1 'polypeptide(L)'
;LALVDAQETRRVLDRLYGWDVSPVLWRKVGSGTQGQALSAGRVQSAATRLVVDRERERMAFVSASYWDIEALATASGSSFTTRLARIDGAPLARGGDFDDRGTLTKAVVVLTEADARALAIAVEGVGEASVMSVDAKPGTRSPRAPFTTSTLQQEAGRKLSMSAKHTMSVAQRLYEKGYITYMRTDSTALSTQAVQAAREQAVALYGDR
;
A
#
# COMPACT_ATOMS: atom_id res chain seq x y z
N LEU A 1 -9.58 35.47 -14.59
CA LEU A 1 -8.68 36.13 -13.62
C LEU A 1 -8.35 35.17 -12.47
N ALA A 2 -9.32 34.70 -11.68
CA ALA A 2 -9.07 33.80 -10.54
C ALA A 2 -8.13 32.60 -10.77
N LEU A 3 -8.22 31.88 -11.90
CA LEU A 3 -7.29 30.76 -12.20
C LEU A 3 -5.85 31.21 -12.46
N VAL A 4 -5.68 32.37 -13.10
CA VAL A 4 -4.37 32.98 -13.35
C VAL A 4 -3.80 33.47 -12.02
N ASP A 5 -4.60 34.20 -11.23
CA ASP A 5 -4.20 34.72 -9.92
C ASP A 5 -3.79 33.60 -8.96
N ALA A 6 -4.50 32.47 -8.97
CA ALA A 6 -4.15 31.29 -8.19
C ALA A 6 -2.79 30.70 -8.61
N GLN A 7 -2.54 30.61 -9.92
CA GLN A 7 -1.27 30.11 -10.46
C GLN A 7 -0.12 31.07 -10.14
N GLU A 8 -0.32 32.37 -10.28
CA GLU A 8 0.68 33.39 -9.99
C GLU A 8 1.01 33.46 -8.51
N THR A 9 -0.01 33.43 -7.65
CA THR A 9 0.15 33.38 -6.18
C THR A 9 1.02 32.20 -5.78
N ARG A 10 0.75 31.01 -6.33
CA ARG A 10 1.58 29.83 -6.09
C ARG A 10 3.02 30.03 -6.54
N ARG A 11 3.23 30.62 -7.73
CA ARG A 11 4.56 30.89 -8.28
C ARG A 11 5.35 31.84 -7.39
N VAL A 12 4.72 32.92 -6.91
CA VAL A 12 5.34 33.89 -5.99
C VAL A 12 5.62 33.24 -4.64
N LEU A 13 4.67 32.49 -4.07
CA LEU A 13 4.85 31.77 -2.81
C LEU A 13 6.03 30.80 -2.85
N ASP A 14 6.09 29.93 -3.87
CA ASP A 14 7.16 28.94 -4.00
C ASP A 14 8.52 29.64 -4.22
N ARG A 15 8.54 30.82 -4.88
CA ARG A 15 9.75 31.65 -5.06
C ARG A 15 10.23 32.27 -3.75
N LEU A 16 9.34 32.89 -2.97
CA LEU A 16 9.68 33.48 -1.67
C LEU A 16 10.20 32.40 -0.71
N TYR A 17 9.50 31.27 -0.61
CA TYR A 17 9.93 30.14 0.23
C TYR A 17 11.33 29.66 -0.15
N GLY A 18 11.58 29.43 -1.44
CA GLY A 18 12.87 28.95 -1.91
C GLY A 18 14.00 29.95 -1.65
N TRP A 19 13.76 31.25 -1.87
CA TRP A 19 14.76 32.30 -1.66
C TRP A 19 15.08 32.48 -0.18
N ASP A 20 14.08 32.54 0.70
CA ASP A 20 14.31 32.83 2.12
C ASP A 20 14.89 31.62 2.87
N VAL A 21 14.47 30.40 2.52
CA VAL A 21 14.84 29.20 3.28
C VAL A 21 16.15 28.56 2.81
N SER A 22 16.47 28.59 1.51
CA SER A 22 17.69 27.93 0.99
C SER A 22 19.00 28.45 1.61
N PRO A 23 19.20 29.78 1.83
CA PRO A 23 20.39 30.29 2.52
C PRO A 23 20.57 29.78 3.94
N VAL A 24 19.47 29.44 4.63
CA VAL A 24 19.52 28.81 5.96
C VAL A 24 20.10 27.40 5.86
N LEU A 25 19.67 26.62 4.86
CA LEU A 25 20.21 25.28 4.61
C LEU A 25 21.71 25.31 4.34
N TRP A 26 22.19 26.24 3.53
CA TRP A 26 23.62 26.37 3.23
C TRP A 26 24.45 26.67 4.47
N ARG A 27 23.96 27.56 5.34
CA ARG A 27 24.67 27.94 6.58
C ARG A 27 24.62 26.87 7.68
N LYS A 28 23.54 26.09 7.75
CA LYS A 28 23.29 25.17 8.89
C LYS A 28 23.54 23.70 8.57
N VAL A 29 23.40 23.29 7.32
CA VAL A 29 23.62 21.91 6.87
C VAL A 29 24.86 21.82 5.99
N GLY A 30 25.11 22.83 5.15
CA GLY A 30 26.25 22.87 4.23
C GLY A 30 25.84 22.55 2.79
N SER A 31 26.74 21.89 2.05
CA SER A 31 26.48 21.40 0.71
C SER A 31 25.90 19.99 0.71
N GLY A 32 25.03 19.71 -0.26
CA GLY A 32 24.48 18.39 -0.53
C GLY A 32 25.50 17.44 -1.16
N THR A 33 25.03 16.27 -1.57
CA THR A 33 25.85 15.22 -2.18
C THR A 33 26.64 15.77 -3.37
N GLN A 34 27.95 15.49 -3.42
CA GLN A 34 28.88 16.01 -4.44
C GLN A 34 29.05 17.54 -4.47
N GLY A 35 28.86 18.21 -3.33
CA GLY A 35 29.15 19.65 -3.21
C GLY A 35 28.08 20.57 -3.82
N GLN A 36 26.92 20.01 -4.22
CA GLN A 36 25.81 20.81 -4.75
C GLN A 36 25.15 21.65 -3.65
N ALA A 37 24.71 22.87 -3.98
CA ALA A 37 23.94 23.68 -3.05
C ALA A 37 22.58 23.02 -2.76
N LEU A 38 22.21 22.93 -1.48
CA LEU A 38 20.89 22.42 -1.08
C LEU A 38 19.78 23.40 -1.47
N SER A 39 18.62 22.89 -1.87
CA SER A 39 17.45 23.71 -2.20
C SER A 39 16.30 23.44 -1.24
N ALA A 40 15.63 24.50 -0.80
CA ALA A 40 14.41 24.41 -0.03
C ALA A 40 13.20 24.47 -0.97
N GLY A 41 12.28 23.52 -0.85
CA GLY A 41 11.04 23.51 -1.62
C GLY A 41 9.88 23.13 -0.72
N ARG A 42 8.89 24.02 -0.59
CA ARG A 42 7.78 23.86 0.37
C ARG A 42 7.10 22.48 0.30
N VAL A 43 6.80 22.00 -0.91
CA VAL A 43 6.17 20.69 -1.13
C VAL A 43 7.19 19.55 -1.10
N GLN A 44 8.39 19.78 -1.64
CA GLN A 44 9.44 18.75 -1.70
C GLN A 44 9.95 18.39 -0.31
N SER A 45 10.19 19.36 0.56
CA SER A 45 10.63 19.14 1.94
C SER A 45 9.59 18.37 2.76
N ALA A 46 8.30 18.61 2.54
CA ALA A 46 7.23 17.82 3.16
C ALA A 46 7.23 16.36 2.66
N ALA A 47 7.40 16.15 1.34
CA ALA A 47 7.50 14.81 0.78
C ALA A 47 8.75 14.05 1.28
N THR A 48 9.90 14.71 1.32
CA THR A 48 11.14 14.16 1.88
C THR A 48 10.95 13.81 3.36
N ARG A 49 10.26 14.66 4.13
CA ARG A 49 9.94 14.39 5.53
C ARG A 49 9.13 13.10 5.70
N LEU A 50 8.12 12.83 4.86
CA LEU A 50 7.35 11.58 4.95
C LEU A 50 8.24 10.33 4.79
N VAL A 51 9.22 10.38 3.89
CA VAL A 51 10.18 9.29 3.70
C VAL A 51 11.11 9.15 4.90
N VAL A 52 11.63 10.27 5.41
CA VAL A 52 12.50 10.29 6.59
C VAL A 52 11.79 9.80 7.85
N ASP A 53 10.54 10.21 8.05
CA ASP A 53 9.74 9.80 9.21
C ASP A 53 9.45 8.30 9.15
N ARG A 54 9.13 7.73 7.96
CA ARG A 54 9.03 6.27 7.77
C ARG A 54 10.35 5.54 8.03
N GLU A 55 11.48 6.11 7.65
CA GLU A 55 12.77 5.47 7.93
C GLU A 55 13.12 5.54 9.42
N ARG A 56 12.78 6.64 10.11
CA ARG A 56 12.91 6.73 11.57
C ARG A 56 12.04 5.72 12.30
N GLU A 57 10.82 5.50 11.84
CA GLU A 57 9.94 4.43 12.34
C GLU A 57 10.65 3.08 12.20
N ARG A 58 11.22 2.77 11.02
CA ARG A 58 11.97 1.53 10.79
C ARG A 58 13.21 1.38 11.67
N MET A 59 13.96 2.47 11.88
CA MET A 59 15.15 2.48 12.75
C MET A 59 14.80 2.29 14.23
N ALA A 60 13.63 2.77 14.66
CA ALA A 60 13.15 2.66 16.03
C ALA A 60 12.39 1.35 16.31
N PHE A 61 12.04 0.61 15.25
CA PHE A 61 11.30 -0.65 15.32
C PHE A 61 12.11 -1.74 16.02
N VAL A 62 11.50 -2.39 17.00
CA VAL A 62 12.08 -3.54 17.70
C VAL A 62 11.27 -4.79 17.34
N SER A 63 11.91 -5.76 16.69
CA SER A 63 11.25 -7.00 16.28
C SER A 63 10.89 -7.86 17.49
N ALA A 64 9.64 -8.35 17.54
CA ALA A 64 9.25 -9.44 18.42
C ALA A 64 9.40 -10.79 17.70
N SER A 65 9.65 -11.85 18.46
CA SER A 65 9.63 -13.24 17.96
C SER A 65 8.36 -13.93 18.43
N TYR A 66 7.73 -14.66 17.53
CA TYR A 66 6.58 -15.51 17.79
C TYR A 66 6.61 -16.68 16.82
N TRP A 67 6.04 -17.81 17.23
CA TRP A 67 5.94 -19.00 16.40
C TRP A 67 4.48 -19.38 16.18
N ASP A 68 4.20 -19.95 15.01
CA ASP A 68 2.95 -20.64 14.72
C ASP A 68 3.23 -22.09 14.33
N ILE A 69 2.16 -22.84 14.09
CA ILE A 69 2.25 -24.22 13.60
C ILE A 69 1.33 -24.32 12.39
N GLU A 70 1.90 -24.76 11.29
CA GLU A 70 1.20 -25.09 10.06
C GLU A 70 1.19 -26.61 9.88
N ALA A 71 0.02 -27.17 9.55
CA ALA A 71 -0.15 -28.61 9.35
C ALA A 71 -0.89 -28.88 8.03
N LEU A 72 -0.44 -29.91 7.31
CA LEU A 72 -1.15 -30.44 6.14
C LEU A 72 -2.19 -31.45 6.61
N ALA A 73 -3.46 -31.06 6.60
CA ALA A 73 -4.57 -31.94 6.93
C ALA A 73 -5.08 -32.64 5.67
N THR A 74 -5.57 -33.87 5.80
CA THR A 74 -6.24 -34.60 4.73
C THR A 74 -7.65 -34.99 5.16
N ALA A 75 -8.64 -34.70 4.32
CA ALA A 75 -10.01 -35.13 4.53
C ALA A 75 -10.58 -35.64 3.20
N SER A 76 -11.19 -36.83 3.20
CA SER A 76 -11.82 -37.43 2.01
C SER A 76 -10.91 -37.44 0.76
N GLY A 77 -9.63 -37.73 0.95
CA GLY A 77 -8.62 -37.79 -0.12
C GLY A 77 -8.13 -36.43 -0.64
N SER A 78 -8.62 -35.32 -0.10
CA SER A 78 -8.15 -33.97 -0.43
C SER A 78 -7.30 -33.40 0.70
N SER A 79 -6.15 -32.81 0.38
CA SER A 79 -5.27 -32.17 1.34
C SER A 79 -5.44 -30.66 1.36
N PHE A 80 -5.30 -30.06 2.54
CA PHE A 80 -5.35 -28.61 2.73
C PHE A 80 -4.50 -28.18 3.91
N THR A 81 -3.98 -26.96 3.84
CA THR A 81 -3.17 -26.38 4.91
C THR A 81 -4.05 -25.82 6.02
N THR A 82 -3.71 -26.13 7.26
CA THR A 82 -4.31 -25.58 8.47
C THR A 82 -3.24 -24.87 9.30
N ARG A 83 -3.64 -23.87 10.07
CA ARG A 83 -2.75 -23.18 11.01
C ARG A 83 -3.36 -23.16 12.40
N LEU A 84 -2.52 -23.36 13.41
CA LEU A 84 -2.92 -23.25 14.80
C LEU A 84 -3.43 -21.84 15.10
N ALA A 85 -4.68 -21.74 15.51
CA ALA A 85 -5.32 -20.47 15.82
C ALA A 85 -5.41 -20.20 17.33
N ARG A 86 -5.58 -21.26 18.15
CA ARG A 86 -5.84 -21.17 19.59
C ARG A 86 -5.25 -22.35 20.34
N ILE A 87 -4.87 -22.12 21.59
CA ILE A 87 -4.52 -23.15 22.58
C ILE A 87 -5.43 -22.95 23.78
N ASP A 88 -6.17 -23.99 24.19
CA ASP A 88 -7.11 -23.95 25.32
C ASP A 88 -8.09 -22.76 25.27
N GLY A 89 -8.54 -22.43 24.05
CA GLY A 89 -9.46 -21.30 23.80
C GLY A 89 -8.78 -19.92 23.71
N ALA A 90 -7.53 -19.78 24.12
CA ALA A 90 -6.78 -18.54 24.01
C ALA A 90 -6.16 -18.36 22.60
N PRO A 91 -6.27 -17.18 21.97
CA PRO A 91 -5.70 -16.91 20.65
C PRO A 91 -4.17 -16.88 20.66
N LEU A 92 -3.57 -17.39 19.58
CA LEU A 92 -2.12 -17.30 19.35
C LEU A 92 -1.73 -15.91 18.87
N ALA A 93 -0.56 -15.43 19.31
CA ALA A 93 0.01 -14.17 18.89
C ALA A 93 0.31 -14.15 17.39
N ARG A 94 0.00 -13.04 16.73
CA ARG A 94 0.36 -12.76 15.34
C ARG A 94 1.13 -11.44 15.26
N GLY A 95 1.73 -11.15 14.11
CA GLY A 95 2.48 -9.90 13.92
C GLY A 95 1.69 -8.62 14.25
N GLY A 96 0.36 -8.62 14.09
CA GLY A 96 -0.50 -7.49 14.44
C GLY A 96 -0.86 -7.37 15.92
N ASP A 97 -0.34 -8.22 16.79
CA ASP A 97 -0.55 -8.17 18.25
C ASP A 97 0.63 -7.52 18.99
N PHE A 98 1.70 -7.16 18.28
CA PHE A 98 2.85 -6.43 18.82
C PHE A 98 2.83 -4.97 18.36
N ASP A 99 3.24 -4.06 19.24
CA ASP A 99 3.51 -2.66 18.87
C ASP A 99 4.91 -2.52 18.22
N ASP A 100 5.25 -1.29 17.82
CA ASP A 100 6.54 -0.99 17.19
C ASP A 100 7.75 -1.22 18.13
N ARG A 101 7.52 -1.44 19.43
CA ARG A 101 8.54 -1.77 20.43
C ARG A 101 8.62 -3.28 20.70
N GLY A 102 7.88 -4.10 19.95
CA GLY A 102 7.83 -5.54 20.14
C GLY A 102 7.07 -5.98 21.39
N THR A 103 6.24 -5.09 21.97
CA THR A 103 5.46 -5.37 23.18
C THR A 103 4.04 -5.79 22.80
N LEU A 104 3.47 -6.74 23.55
CA LEU A 104 2.11 -7.20 23.33
C LEU A 104 1.07 -6.11 23.59
N THR A 105 0.16 -5.95 22.65
CA THR A 105 -0.98 -5.02 22.72
C THR A 105 -2.28 -5.71 23.15
N LYS A 106 -2.30 -7.04 23.19
CA LYS A 106 -3.45 -7.87 23.55
C LYS A 106 -3.02 -9.07 24.39
N ALA A 107 -3.96 -9.63 25.14
CA ALA A 107 -3.79 -10.90 25.83
C ALA A 107 -3.89 -12.05 24.81
N VAL A 108 -2.73 -12.54 24.36
CA VAL A 108 -2.58 -13.64 23.40
C VAL A 108 -1.44 -14.56 23.88
N VAL A 109 -1.47 -15.82 23.46
CA VAL A 109 -0.40 -16.79 23.75
C VAL A 109 0.75 -16.60 22.76
N VAL A 110 1.95 -16.32 23.27
CA VAL A 110 3.18 -16.26 22.45
C VAL A 110 3.91 -17.58 22.59
N LEU A 111 4.11 -18.29 21.48
CA LEU A 111 4.91 -19.50 21.46
C LEU A 111 6.39 -19.16 21.22
N THR A 112 7.26 -19.81 22.00
CA THR A 112 8.67 -19.93 21.66
C THR A 112 8.89 -21.04 20.64
N GLU A 113 10.10 -21.11 20.08
CA GLU A 113 10.49 -22.21 19.19
C GLU A 113 10.32 -23.58 19.86
N ALA A 114 10.73 -23.68 21.14
CA ALA A 114 10.63 -24.92 21.90
C ALA A 114 9.17 -25.36 22.08
N ASP A 115 8.29 -24.41 22.43
CA ASP A 115 6.86 -24.69 22.61
C ASP A 115 6.22 -25.12 21.29
N ALA A 116 6.52 -24.42 20.19
CA ALA A 116 5.98 -24.74 18.88
C ALA A 116 6.43 -26.12 18.39
N ARG A 117 7.71 -26.48 18.57
CA ARG A 117 8.23 -27.80 18.20
C ARG A 117 7.63 -28.92 19.05
N ALA A 118 7.54 -28.71 20.37
CA ALA A 118 6.94 -29.70 21.26
C ALA A 118 5.47 -29.94 20.93
N LEU A 119 4.71 -28.86 20.67
CA LEU A 119 3.31 -28.96 20.29
C LEU A 119 3.12 -29.59 18.91
N ALA A 120 4.00 -29.31 17.94
CA ALA A 120 3.96 -29.93 16.63
C ALA A 120 4.17 -31.46 16.71
N ILE A 121 5.16 -31.91 17.48
CA ILE A 121 5.41 -33.35 17.73
C ILE A 121 4.20 -34.00 18.41
N ALA A 122 3.62 -33.33 19.40
CA ALA A 122 2.45 -33.85 20.10
C ALA A 122 1.23 -34.00 19.18
N VAL A 123 0.97 -32.99 18.32
CA VAL A 123 -0.14 -33.02 17.35
C VAL A 123 0.09 -34.11 16.29
N GLU A 124 1.31 -34.24 15.77
CA GLU A 124 1.67 -35.27 14.80
C GLU A 124 1.53 -36.68 15.40
N GLY A 125 1.93 -36.86 16.67
CA GLY A 125 1.79 -38.13 17.38
C GLY A 125 0.34 -38.58 17.60
N VAL A 126 -0.61 -37.65 17.70
CA VAL A 126 -2.05 -37.96 17.73
C VAL A 126 -2.56 -38.28 16.33
N GLY A 127 -2.18 -37.51 15.31
CA GLY A 127 -2.49 -37.78 13.90
C GLY A 127 -3.98 -37.64 13.52
N GLU A 128 -4.84 -37.25 14.46
CA GLU A 128 -6.29 -37.12 14.28
C GLU A 128 -6.78 -35.73 14.66
N ALA A 129 -7.75 -35.21 13.91
CA ALA A 129 -8.40 -33.94 14.18
C ALA A 129 -9.87 -34.00 13.74
N SER A 130 -10.72 -33.17 14.34
CA SER A 130 -12.13 -33.03 13.97
C SER A 130 -12.47 -31.60 13.57
N VAL A 131 -13.40 -31.46 12.63
CA VAL A 131 -13.89 -30.15 12.19
C VAL A 131 -14.89 -29.64 13.22
N MET A 132 -14.55 -28.57 13.93
CA MET A 132 -15.43 -27.99 14.95
C MET A 132 -16.51 -27.06 14.39
N SER A 133 -16.21 -26.35 13.29
CA SER A 133 -17.13 -25.39 12.69
C SER A 133 -16.79 -25.14 11.22
N VAL A 134 -17.82 -24.99 10.38
CA VAL A 134 -17.70 -24.54 8.99
C VAL A 134 -18.65 -23.36 8.79
N ASP A 135 -18.11 -22.23 8.33
CA ASP A 135 -18.87 -21.00 8.08
C ASP A 135 -18.58 -20.53 6.65
N ALA A 136 -19.64 -20.45 5.83
CA ALA A 136 -19.55 -20.06 4.43
C ALA A 136 -20.27 -18.71 4.24
N LYS A 137 -19.50 -17.66 3.96
CA LYS A 137 -20.03 -16.31 3.76
C LYS A 137 -19.88 -15.89 2.29
N PRO A 138 -20.98 -15.62 1.57
CA PRO A 138 -20.89 -15.04 0.25
C PRO A 138 -20.27 -13.64 0.34
N GLY A 139 -19.29 -13.35 -0.51
CA GLY A 139 -18.62 -12.06 -0.59
C GLY A 139 -18.84 -11.40 -1.94
N THR A 140 -19.11 -10.10 -1.96
CA THR A 140 -19.19 -9.30 -3.19
C THR A 140 -18.07 -8.29 -3.22
N ARG A 141 -17.43 -8.13 -4.39
CA ARG A 141 -16.40 -7.10 -4.60
C ARG A 141 -16.82 -6.17 -5.73
N SER A 142 -17.02 -4.90 -5.39
CA SER A 142 -17.31 -3.87 -6.39
C SER A 142 -16.08 -3.54 -7.24
N PRO A 143 -16.27 -3.19 -8.53
CA PRO A 143 -15.18 -2.74 -9.38
C PRO A 143 -14.57 -1.43 -8.87
N ARG A 144 -13.33 -1.18 -9.27
CA ARG A 144 -12.65 0.09 -8.94
C ARG A 144 -13.22 1.23 -9.76
N ALA A 145 -13.18 2.43 -9.20
CA ALA A 145 -13.53 3.65 -9.92
C ALA A 145 -12.60 3.87 -11.15
N PRO A 146 -13.05 4.65 -12.14
CA PRO A 146 -12.21 5.12 -13.24
C PRO A 146 -10.96 5.85 -12.75
N PHE A 147 -9.93 5.91 -13.60
CA PHE A 147 -8.66 6.51 -13.24
C PHE A 147 -8.73 8.02 -13.05
N THR A 148 -8.23 8.47 -11.90
CA THR A 148 -7.72 9.82 -11.67
C THR A 148 -6.21 9.87 -11.94
N THR A 149 -5.61 11.05 -11.90
CA THR A 149 -4.14 11.20 -12.04
C THR A 149 -3.37 10.34 -11.04
N SER A 150 -3.79 10.34 -9.76
CA SER A 150 -3.08 9.63 -8.69
C SER A 150 -3.23 8.11 -8.81
N THR A 151 -4.44 7.63 -9.09
CA THR A 151 -4.72 6.18 -9.22
C THR A 151 -4.09 5.60 -10.49
N LEU A 152 -4.03 6.37 -11.59
CA LEU A 152 -3.29 5.99 -12.79
C LEU A 152 -1.81 5.82 -12.51
N GLN A 153 -1.19 6.81 -11.83
CA GLN A 153 0.23 6.74 -11.47
C GLN A 153 0.54 5.56 -10.54
N GLN A 154 -0.32 5.30 -9.54
CA GLN A 154 -0.16 4.18 -8.61
C GLN A 154 -0.25 2.83 -9.32
N GLU A 155 -1.28 2.61 -10.15
CA GLU A 155 -1.43 1.34 -10.87
C GLU A 155 -0.38 1.15 -11.95
N ALA A 156 0.05 2.21 -12.66
CA ALA A 156 1.17 2.14 -13.60
C ALA A 156 2.49 1.80 -12.89
N GLY A 157 2.75 2.37 -11.71
CA GLY A 157 3.90 2.01 -10.90
C GLY A 157 3.85 0.54 -10.43
N ARG A 158 2.69 0.10 -9.92
CA ARG A 158 2.51 -1.26 -9.38
C ARG A 158 2.53 -2.35 -10.46
N LYS A 159 1.91 -2.11 -11.60
CA LYS A 159 1.70 -3.13 -12.65
C LYS A 159 2.69 -3.06 -13.80
N LEU A 160 3.20 -1.87 -14.10
CA LEU A 160 4.06 -1.62 -15.27
C LEU A 160 5.45 -1.11 -14.86
N SER A 161 5.75 -1.01 -13.56
CA SER A 161 7.01 -0.49 -13.03
C SER A 161 7.37 0.91 -13.56
N MET A 162 6.36 1.71 -13.91
CA MET A 162 6.56 3.06 -14.44
C MET A 162 6.70 4.07 -13.31
N SER A 163 7.73 4.93 -13.38
CA SER A 163 7.80 6.10 -12.51
C SER A 163 6.67 7.08 -12.84
N ALA A 164 6.25 7.89 -11.86
CA ALA A 164 5.22 8.91 -12.08
C ALA A 164 5.55 9.84 -13.26
N LYS A 165 6.82 10.23 -13.42
CA LYS A 165 7.29 11.03 -14.56
C LYS A 165 7.09 10.31 -15.90
N HIS A 166 7.45 9.03 -15.97
CA HIS A 166 7.28 8.26 -17.19
C HIS A 166 5.80 8.07 -17.53
N THR A 167 4.96 7.71 -16.55
CA THR A 167 3.51 7.58 -16.73
C THR A 167 2.88 8.85 -17.29
N MET A 168 3.22 10.01 -16.71
CA MET A 168 2.67 11.29 -17.19
C MET A 168 3.19 11.69 -18.57
N SER A 169 4.42 11.33 -18.92
CA SER A 169 4.97 11.57 -20.27
C SER A 169 4.24 10.74 -21.33
N VAL A 170 3.94 9.46 -21.03
CA VAL A 170 3.15 8.60 -21.92
C VAL A 170 1.72 9.12 -22.04
N ALA A 171 1.07 9.41 -20.91
CA ALA A 171 -0.30 9.90 -20.89
C ALA A 171 -0.47 11.22 -21.67
N GLN A 172 0.51 12.14 -21.56
CA GLN A 172 0.54 13.37 -22.37
C GLN A 172 0.49 13.06 -23.86
N ARG A 173 1.36 12.14 -24.36
CA ARG A 173 1.38 11.76 -25.78
C ARG A 173 0.08 11.09 -26.23
N LEU A 174 -0.55 10.31 -25.36
CA LEU A 174 -1.84 9.67 -25.66
C LEU A 174 -2.96 10.70 -25.76
N TYR A 175 -2.99 11.68 -24.86
CA TYR A 175 -3.94 12.78 -24.89
C TYR A 175 -3.78 13.65 -26.14
N GLU A 176 -2.55 14.06 -26.46
CA GLU A 176 -2.26 14.89 -27.65
C GLU A 176 -2.61 14.20 -28.97
N LYS A 177 -2.55 12.86 -29.01
CA LYS A 177 -2.96 12.06 -30.16
C LYS A 177 -4.45 11.67 -30.15
N GLY A 178 -5.22 12.09 -29.14
CA GLY A 178 -6.66 11.84 -29.07
C GLY A 178 -7.07 10.45 -28.57
N TYR A 179 -6.17 9.69 -27.95
CA TYR A 179 -6.49 8.33 -27.47
C TYR A 179 -7.17 8.30 -26.10
N ILE A 180 -6.94 9.31 -25.24
CA ILE A 180 -7.49 9.38 -23.88
C ILE A 180 -7.99 10.79 -23.55
N THR A 181 -8.80 10.92 -22.52
CA THR A 181 -9.19 12.21 -21.93
C THR A 181 -8.03 12.86 -21.16
N TYR A 182 -8.23 14.10 -20.71
CA TYR A 182 -7.19 14.85 -20.00
C TYR A 182 -6.69 14.13 -18.73
N MET A 183 -5.39 13.87 -18.67
CA MET A 183 -4.75 13.01 -17.67
C MET A 183 -4.41 13.70 -16.35
N ARG A 184 -4.59 15.03 -16.23
CA ARG A 184 -4.42 15.78 -14.98
C ARG A 184 -5.79 16.13 -14.40
N THR A 185 -6.47 15.11 -13.90
CA THR A 185 -7.80 15.20 -13.27
C THR A 185 -7.83 14.49 -11.91
N ASP A 186 -8.67 15.01 -11.02
CA ASP A 186 -9.07 14.42 -9.74
C ASP A 186 -10.49 13.81 -9.81
N SER A 187 -11.19 13.96 -10.94
CA SER A 187 -12.53 13.42 -11.14
C SER A 187 -12.50 11.96 -11.58
N THR A 188 -13.42 11.18 -11.02
CA THR A 188 -13.72 9.80 -11.45
C THR A 188 -14.97 9.74 -12.33
N ALA A 189 -15.59 10.88 -12.64
CA ALA A 189 -16.83 10.94 -13.41
C ALA A 189 -16.60 10.53 -14.87
N LEU A 190 -17.55 9.79 -15.43
CA LEU A 190 -17.61 9.44 -16.85
C LEU A 190 -18.78 10.14 -17.50
N SER A 191 -18.60 10.58 -18.76
CA SER A 191 -19.72 11.05 -19.57
C SER A 191 -20.67 9.90 -19.90
N THR A 192 -21.93 10.21 -20.20
CA THR A 192 -22.92 9.21 -20.61
C THR A 192 -22.43 8.38 -21.79
N GLN A 193 -21.77 9.01 -22.76
CA GLN A 193 -21.18 8.32 -23.92
C GLN A 193 -20.07 7.34 -23.50
N ALA A 194 -19.19 7.73 -22.57
CA ALA A 194 -18.14 6.85 -22.08
C ALA A 194 -18.69 5.66 -21.29
N VAL A 195 -19.74 5.86 -20.49
CA VAL A 195 -20.43 4.78 -19.77
C VAL A 195 -21.06 3.78 -20.74
N GLN A 196 -21.74 4.27 -21.77
CA GLN A 196 -22.36 3.43 -22.79
C GLN A 196 -21.30 2.62 -23.55
N ALA A 197 -20.26 3.27 -24.06
CA ALA A 197 -19.18 2.60 -24.77
C ALA A 197 -18.47 1.54 -23.90
N ALA A 198 -18.23 1.84 -22.61
CA ALA A 198 -17.64 0.88 -21.69
C ALA A 198 -18.54 -0.34 -21.44
N ARG A 199 -19.86 -0.15 -21.34
CA ARG A 199 -20.83 -1.25 -21.19
C ARG A 199 -20.88 -2.12 -22.44
N GLU A 200 -20.98 -1.51 -23.62
CA GLU A 200 -20.99 -2.22 -24.90
C GLU A 200 -19.70 -3.05 -25.08
N GLN A 201 -18.54 -2.46 -24.77
CA GLN A 201 -17.27 -3.16 -24.85
C GLN A 201 -17.16 -4.32 -23.84
N ALA A 202 -17.68 -4.15 -22.62
CA ALA A 202 -17.70 -5.20 -21.61
C ALA A 202 -18.56 -6.39 -22.05
N VAL A 203 -19.76 -6.13 -22.58
CA VAL A 203 -20.65 -7.16 -23.13
C VAL A 203 -20.00 -7.88 -24.31
N ALA A 204 -19.40 -7.14 -25.25
CA ALA A 204 -18.78 -7.73 -26.42
C ALA A 204 -17.60 -8.67 -26.08
N LEU A 205 -16.83 -8.37 -25.02
CA LEU A 205 -15.66 -9.16 -24.62
C LEU A 205 -15.97 -10.29 -23.64
N TYR A 206 -16.94 -10.10 -22.74
CA TYR A 206 -17.15 -10.98 -21.59
C TYR A 206 -18.56 -11.56 -21.51
N GLY A 207 -19.51 -11.09 -22.34
CA GLY A 207 -20.91 -11.51 -22.34
C GLY A 207 -21.80 -10.66 -21.42
N ASP A 208 -23.11 -10.91 -21.48
CA ASP A 208 -24.15 -10.15 -20.76
C ASP A 208 -24.26 -10.49 -19.25
N ARG A 209 -23.45 -11.42 -18.74
CA ARG A 209 -23.54 -11.95 -17.37
C ARG A 209 -22.20 -11.96 -16.65
#